data_AF-A0A0H5RA33-F1
#
_entry.id   AF-A0A0H5RA33-F1
#
_cell.length_a   1.000
_cell.length_b   1.000
_cell.length_c   1.000
_cell.angle_alpha   90.00
_cell.angle_beta   90.00
_cell.angle_gamma   90.00
#
_symmetry.space_group_name_H-M   'P 1'
#
loop_
_entity.id
_entity.type
_entity.pdbx_description
1 polymer ?
#
loop_
_entity_poly.entity_id
_entity_poly.type
_entity_poly.pdbx_seq_one_letter_code
_entity_poly.pdbx_strand_id
1 'polypeptide(L)'
;LVTMRTVLCNIERAIALSHPIDKADVGRLCKHYQNASHSGRLSGLIWAHRRLSLPDRKRVYARATELVNSSLREDRLVAAIKLRRTSTPPLTSLIMSILSTEEYGLGFIIDVRGDVIKFKGRFPVIENELHLALSLCLNPGVLRICRITTASPKKVLDAMFENEAVCID
;
A
#
# COMPACT_ATOMS: atom_id res chain seq x y z
N LEU A 1 -4.63 18.62 18.57
CA LEU A 1 -3.84 17.42 18.20
C LEU A 1 -4.62 16.66 17.14
N VAL A 2 -4.12 16.59 15.90
CA VAL A 2 -4.73 15.77 14.85
C VAL A 2 -4.40 14.31 15.14
N THR A 3 -5.39 13.42 15.10
CA THR A 3 -5.20 11.99 15.36
C THR A 3 -5.05 11.22 14.04
N MET A 4 -4.40 10.05 14.08
CA MET A 4 -4.31 9.15 12.91
C MET A 4 -5.67 8.88 12.27
N ARG A 5 -6.72 8.74 13.10
CA ARG A 5 -8.10 8.56 12.63
C ARG A 5 -8.63 9.76 11.84
N THR A 6 -8.34 10.98 12.30
CA THR A 6 -8.74 12.21 11.59
C THR A 6 -8.12 12.27 10.20
N VAL A 7 -6.81 11.97 10.10
CA VAL A 7 -6.10 11.94 8.82
C VAL A 7 -6.67 10.88 7.88
N LEU A 8 -6.90 9.67 8.40
CA LEU A 8 -7.50 8.57 7.65
C LEU A 8 -8.90 8.92 7.10
N CYS A 9 -9.74 9.62 7.88
CA CYS A 9 -11.04 10.09 7.42
C CYS A 9 -10.94 11.11 6.27
N ASN A 10 -9.96 12.03 6.31
CA ASN A 10 -9.73 12.98 5.23
C ASN A 10 -9.32 12.26 3.94
N ILE A 11 -8.41 11.29 4.04
CA ILE A 11 -7.95 10.46 2.93
C ILE A 11 -9.13 9.67 2.32
N GLU A 12 -9.94 9.01 3.15
CA GLU A 12 -11.13 8.30 2.68
C GLU A 12 -12.08 9.23 1.93
N ARG A 13 -12.31 10.44 2.44
CA ARG A 13 -13.16 11.43 1.77
C ARG A 13 -12.58 11.87 0.43
N ALA A 14 -11.27 12.12 0.35
CA ALA A 14 -10.62 12.47 -0.90
C ALA A 14 -10.78 11.36 -1.95
N ILE A 15 -10.55 10.10 -1.55
CA ILE A 15 -10.72 8.94 -2.45
C ILE A 15 -12.20 8.78 -2.86
N ALA A 16 -13.14 8.93 -1.93
CA ALA A 16 -14.57 8.83 -2.22
C ALA A 16 -15.02 9.86 -3.26
N LEU A 17 -14.52 11.09 -3.16
CA LEU A 17 -14.80 12.19 -4.09
C LEU A 17 -13.94 12.15 -5.36
N SER A 18 -13.08 11.13 -5.52
CA SER A 18 -12.12 11.03 -6.64
C SER A 18 -11.20 12.25 -6.76
N HIS A 19 -10.92 12.91 -5.63
CA HIS A 19 -9.93 13.97 -5.53
C HIS A 19 -8.54 13.37 -5.27
N PRO A 20 -7.46 14.06 -5.72
CA PRO A 20 -6.12 13.66 -5.35
C PRO A 20 -5.95 13.67 -3.83
N ILE A 21 -5.27 12.67 -3.29
CA ILE A 21 -4.94 12.61 -1.86
C ILE A 21 -3.88 13.68 -1.57
N ASP A 22 -4.14 14.53 -0.57
CA ASP A 22 -3.20 15.57 -0.16
C ASP A 22 -1.90 14.93 0.37
N LYS A 23 -0.76 15.33 -0.19
CA LYS A 23 0.57 14.88 0.24
C LYS A 23 0.84 15.19 1.72
N ALA A 24 0.30 16.30 2.23
CA ALA A 24 0.44 16.65 3.64
C ALA A 24 -0.32 15.65 4.54
N ASP A 25 -1.50 15.18 4.12
CA ASP A 25 -2.23 14.13 4.84
C ASP A 25 -1.49 12.79 4.78
N VAL A 26 -0.90 12.43 3.65
CA VAL A 26 -0.06 11.22 3.54
C VAL A 26 1.13 11.30 4.51
N GLY A 27 1.87 12.42 4.52
CA GLY A 27 2.99 12.60 5.45
C GLY A 27 2.57 12.53 6.91
N ARG A 28 1.44 13.17 7.27
CA ARG A 28 0.86 13.06 8.63
C ARG A 28 0.50 11.62 8.98
N LEU A 29 -0.13 10.88 8.06
CA LEU A 29 -0.49 9.48 8.27
C LEU A 29 0.76 8.64 8.56
N CYS A 30 1.78 8.73 7.71
CA CYS A 30 2.99 7.94 7.86
C CYS A 30 3.70 8.25 9.19
N LYS A 31 3.83 9.54 9.53
CA LYS A 31 4.39 9.99 10.80
C LYS A 31 3.60 9.46 12.01
N HIS A 32 2.27 9.53 11.96
CA HIS A 32 1.44 9.02 13.05
C HIS A 32 1.55 7.50 13.18
N TYR A 33 1.60 6.76 12.08
CA TYR A 33 1.72 5.31 12.09
C TYR A 33 3.07 4.86 12.67
N GLN A 34 4.18 5.47 12.24
CA GLN A 34 5.52 5.14 12.75
C GLN A 34 5.65 5.42 14.26
N ASN A 35 5.10 6.54 14.72
CA ASN A 35 5.11 6.92 16.15
C ASN A 35 4.04 6.20 16.99
N ALA A 36 3.12 5.46 16.37
CA ALA A 36 2.08 4.75 17.10
C ALA A 36 2.64 3.52 17.82
N SER A 37 2.07 3.22 18.98
CA SER A 37 2.26 1.95 19.67
C SER A 37 1.77 0.78 18.80
N HIS A 38 2.16 -0.44 19.17
CA HIS A 38 1.70 -1.65 18.48
C HIS A 38 0.16 -1.74 18.37
N SER A 39 -0.57 -1.41 19.43
CA SER A 39 -2.03 -1.36 19.42
C SER A 39 -2.59 -0.23 18.56
N GLY A 40 -1.90 0.91 18.51
CA GLY A 40 -2.24 2.03 17.62
C GLY A 40 -2.10 1.64 16.15
N ARG A 41 -0.98 1.03 15.77
CA ARG A 41 -0.74 0.53 14.40
C ARG A 41 -1.78 -0.51 13.99
N LEU A 42 -2.07 -1.48 14.86
CA LEU A 42 -3.14 -2.46 14.63
C LEU A 42 -4.49 -1.78 14.41
N SER A 43 -4.83 -0.78 15.23
CA SER A 43 -6.08 -0.02 15.08
C SER A 43 -6.15 0.71 13.75
N GLY A 44 -5.03 1.27 13.28
CA GLY A 44 -4.91 1.89 11.96
C GLY A 44 -5.14 0.89 10.82
N LEU A 45 -4.53 -0.30 10.90
CA LEU A 45 -4.73 -1.38 9.92
C LEU A 45 -6.16 -1.89 9.90
N ILE A 46 -6.80 -2.09 11.06
CA ILE A 46 -8.22 -2.49 11.14
C ILE A 46 -9.09 -1.43 10.46
N TRP A 47 -8.81 -0.15 10.71
CA TRP A 47 -9.56 0.94 10.09
C TRP A 47 -9.38 0.93 8.57
N ALA A 48 -8.13 0.89 8.09
CA ALA A 48 -7.82 0.87 6.67
C ALA A 48 -8.44 -0.36 5.99
N HIS A 49 -8.44 -1.50 6.67
CA HIS A 49 -9.07 -2.71 6.17
C HIS A 49 -10.58 -2.50 5.96
N ARG A 50 -11.27 -2.04 7.01
CA ARG A 50 -12.73 -1.86 6.97
C ARG A 50 -13.19 -0.80 5.99
N ARG A 51 -12.40 0.25 5.79
CA ARG A 51 -12.83 1.46 5.05
C ARG A 51 -12.25 1.53 3.64
N LEU A 52 -11.10 0.92 3.41
CA LEU A 52 -10.36 1.05 2.14
C LEU A 52 -10.14 -0.27 1.40
N SER A 53 -10.35 -1.45 2.02
CA SER A 53 -10.14 -2.74 1.34
C SER A 53 -11.28 -3.17 0.43
N LEU A 54 -12.51 -2.72 0.71
CA LEU A 54 -13.66 -3.04 -0.14
C LEU A 54 -14.10 -1.77 -0.84
N PRO A 55 -14.28 -1.80 -2.18
CA PRO A 55 -15.10 -0.79 -2.80
C PRO A 55 -16.52 -1.03 -2.27
N ASP A 56 -17.01 -0.17 -1.38
CA ASP A 56 -18.43 -0.12 -0.96
C ASP A 56 -19.29 0.41 -2.11
N ARG A 57 -19.13 -0.24 -3.25
CA ARG A 57 -19.59 0.14 -4.57
C ARG A 57 -20.12 -1.11 -5.26
N LYS A 58 -20.74 -2.05 -4.52
CA LYS A 58 -21.38 -3.25 -5.09
C LYS A 58 -22.28 -2.89 -6.27
N ARG A 59 -23.06 -1.81 -6.14
CA ARG A 59 -23.92 -1.28 -7.21
C ARG A 59 -23.13 -0.73 -8.40
N VAL A 60 -22.02 -0.03 -8.15
CA VAL A 60 -21.18 0.53 -9.24
C VAL A 60 -20.44 -0.59 -9.96
N TYR A 61 -19.96 -1.60 -9.22
CA TYR A 61 -19.32 -2.79 -9.78
C TYR A 61 -20.31 -3.62 -10.60
N ALA A 62 -21.52 -3.87 -10.09
CA ALA A 62 -22.58 -4.56 -10.82
C ALA A 62 -22.93 -3.81 -12.12
N ARG A 63 -23.11 -2.49 -12.05
CA ARG A 63 -23.38 -1.65 -13.22
C ARG A 63 -22.23 -1.62 -14.22
N ALA A 64 -20.98 -1.61 -13.74
CA ALA A 64 -19.80 -1.68 -14.62
C ALA A 64 -19.66 -3.06 -15.28
N THR A 65 -20.03 -4.13 -14.58
CA THR A 65 -20.05 -5.50 -15.10
C THR A 65 -21.13 -5.66 -16.17
N GLU A 66 -22.33 -5.15 -15.90
CA GLU A 66 -23.44 -5.11 -16.85
C GLU A 66 -23.05 -4.36 -18.13
N LEU A 67 -22.42 -3.18 -17.98
CA LEU A 67 -21.93 -2.40 -19.12
C LEU A 67 -20.95 -3.21 -20.00
N VAL A 68 -20.01 -3.94 -19.40
CA VAL A 68 -19.07 -4.80 -20.15
C VAL A 68 -19.80 -5.92 -20.88
N ASN A 69 -20.83 -6.49 -20.27
CA ASN A 69 -21.60 -7.60 -20.85
C ASN A 69 -22.55 -7.12 -21.97
N SER A 70 -23.06 -5.90 -21.89
CA SER A 70 -23.99 -5.31 -22.88
C SER A 70 -23.31 -4.50 -23.99
N SER A 71 -22.01 -4.18 -23.86
CA SER A 71 -21.26 -3.40 -24.86
C SER A 71 -20.95 -4.20 -26.14
N LEU A 72 -21.04 -3.51 -27.29
CA LEU A 72 -20.56 -4.01 -28.58
C LEU A 72 -19.03 -4.15 -28.58
N ARG A 73 -18.48 -4.89 -29.56
CA ARG A 73 -17.07 -5.30 -29.60
C ARG A 73 -16.08 -4.12 -29.51
N GLU A 74 -16.43 -2.98 -30.11
CA GLU A 74 -15.61 -1.76 -30.15
C GLU A 74 -15.64 -0.97 -28.81
N ASP A 75 -16.76 -0.99 -28.09
CA ASP A 75 -16.92 -0.29 -26.79
C ASP A 75 -16.48 -1.12 -25.59
N ARG A 76 -16.31 -2.44 -25.78
CA ARG A 76 -16.00 -3.38 -24.70
C ARG A 76 -14.68 -3.07 -24.00
N LEU A 77 -13.70 -2.53 -24.72
CA LEU A 77 -12.41 -2.12 -24.12
C LEU A 77 -12.61 -0.98 -23.11
N VAL A 78 -13.39 0.05 -23.48
CA VAL A 78 -13.67 1.20 -22.61
C VAL A 78 -14.46 0.75 -21.38
N ALA A 79 -15.45 -0.12 -21.57
CA ALA A 79 -16.22 -0.72 -20.48
C ALA A 79 -15.32 -1.54 -19.54
N ALA A 80 -14.40 -2.35 -20.09
CA ALA A 80 -13.46 -3.16 -19.30
C ALA A 80 -12.48 -2.31 -18.49
N ILE A 81 -11.96 -1.21 -19.07
CA ILE A 81 -11.12 -0.25 -18.34
C ILE A 81 -11.91 0.38 -17.18
N LYS A 82 -13.17 0.75 -17.42
CA LYS A 82 -14.04 1.32 -16.38
C LYS A 82 -14.34 0.32 -15.27
N LEU A 83 -14.59 -0.94 -15.61
CA LEU A 83 -14.76 -2.03 -14.64
C LEU A 83 -13.49 -2.21 -13.81
N ARG A 84 -12.31 -2.30 -14.45
CA ARG A 84 -11.02 -2.43 -13.77
C ARG A 84 -10.78 -1.31 -12.76
N ARG A 85 -11.01 -0.05 -13.17
CA ARG A 85 -10.90 1.12 -12.27
C ARG A 85 -11.88 1.08 -11.10
N THR A 86 -13.08 0.55 -11.33
CA THR A 86 -14.12 0.44 -10.28
C THR A 86 -13.83 -0.70 -9.31
N SER A 87 -13.14 -1.75 -9.77
CA SER A 87 -12.74 -2.90 -8.94
C SER A 87 -11.49 -2.66 -8.10
N THR A 88 -10.67 -1.67 -8.45
CA THR A 88 -9.47 -1.33 -7.68
C THR A 88 -9.88 -0.82 -6.28
N PRO A 89 -9.36 -1.42 -5.20
CA PRO A 89 -9.63 -0.94 -3.85
C PRO A 89 -9.15 0.52 -3.64
N PRO A 90 -9.90 1.33 -2.86
CA PRO A 90 -9.42 2.64 -2.41
C PRO A 90 -8.02 2.60 -1.78
N LEU A 91 -7.69 1.49 -1.12
CA LEU A 91 -6.39 1.25 -0.51
C LEU A 91 -5.23 1.35 -1.53
N THR A 92 -5.44 0.90 -2.77
CA THR A 92 -4.41 0.96 -3.82
C THR A 92 -4.00 2.41 -4.07
N SER A 93 -4.95 3.34 -4.16
CA SER A 93 -4.66 4.77 -4.35
C SER A 93 -3.83 5.34 -3.20
N LEU A 94 -4.16 4.97 -1.96
CA LEU A 94 -3.39 5.40 -0.78
C LEU A 94 -1.95 4.86 -0.83
N ILE A 95 -1.77 3.56 -1.12
CA ILE A 95 -0.44 2.95 -1.21
C ILE A 95 0.40 3.64 -2.30
N MET A 96 -0.18 3.87 -3.49
CA MET A 96 0.52 4.56 -4.57
C MET A 96 0.85 6.01 -4.19
N SER A 97 -0.03 6.71 -3.47
CA SER A 97 0.27 8.05 -2.96
C SER A 97 1.41 8.03 -1.95
N ILE A 98 1.48 7.04 -1.05
CA ILE A 98 2.62 6.86 -0.13
C ILE A 98 3.91 6.62 -0.90
N LEU A 99 3.92 5.72 -1.88
CA LEU A 99 5.10 5.43 -2.71
C LEU A 99 5.60 6.65 -3.49
N SER A 100 4.71 7.59 -3.81
CA SER A 100 5.07 8.85 -4.48
C SER A 100 5.70 9.90 -3.55
N THR A 101 5.80 9.62 -2.24
CA THR A 101 6.46 10.51 -1.28
C THR A 101 7.94 10.16 -1.10
N GLU A 102 8.82 11.17 -1.17
CA GLU A 102 10.26 10.98 -1.00
C GLU A 102 10.66 10.63 0.45
N GLU A 103 9.94 11.19 1.45
CA GLU A 103 10.27 11.06 2.87
C GLU A 103 9.96 9.67 3.45
N TYR A 104 8.88 9.01 3.01
CA TYR A 104 8.42 7.73 3.56
C TYR A 104 8.54 6.59 2.56
N GLY A 105 8.03 6.81 1.34
CA GLY A 105 8.22 5.95 0.17
C GLY A 105 8.12 4.44 0.44
N LEU A 106 9.10 3.71 -0.10
CA LEU A 106 9.14 2.24 -0.07
C LEU A 106 9.40 1.66 1.33
N GLY A 107 10.24 2.31 2.14
CA GLY A 107 10.58 1.83 3.48
C GLY A 107 9.35 1.73 4.39
N PHE A 108 8.49 2.75 4.34
CA PHE A 108 7.23 2.73 5.09
C PHE A 108 6.32 1.57 4.67
N ILE A 109 6.19 1.30 3.36
CA ILE A 109 5.36 0.20 2.86
C ILE A 109 5.90 -1.17 3.32
N ILE A 110 7.22 -1.34 3.36
CA ILE A 110 7.87 -2.54 3.90
C ILE A 110 7.56 -2.70 5.39
N ASP A 111 7.66 -1.63 6.19
CA ASP A 111 7.34 -1.65 7.62
C ASP A 111 5.88 -2.04 7.88
N VAL A 112 4.95 -1.42 7.14
CA VAL A 112 3.52 -1.75 7.22
C VAL A 112 3.27 -3.21 6.86
N ARG A 113 3.92 -3.75 5.83
CA ARG A 113 3.83 -5.17 5.49
C ARG A 113 4.38 -6.06 6.61
N GLY A 114 5.49 -5.67 7.23
CA GLY A 114 6.03 -6.35 8.40
C GLY A 114 5.03 -6.43 9.55
N ASP A 115 4.31 -5.35 9.82
CA ASP A 115 3.23 -5.33 10.80
C ASP A 115 2.06 -6.24 10.39
N VAL A 116 1.62 -6.20 9.12
CA VAL A 116 0.56 -7.08 8.62
C VAL A 116 0.90 -8.56 8.79
N ILE A 117 2.14 -8.96 8.49
CA ILE A 117 2.64 -10.34 8.67
C ILE A 117 2.58 -10.73 10.16
N LYS A 118 3.01 -9.85 11.07
CA LYS A 118 2.93 -10.09 12.53
C LYS A 118 1.50 -10.34 13.00
N PHE A 119 0.51 -9.75 12.33
CA PHE A 119 -0.91 -9.94 12.65
C PHE A 119 -1.56 -11.18 11.99
N LYS A 120 -0.78 -12.07 11.37
CA LYS A 120 -1.16 -13.43 10.92
C LYS A 120 -2.48 -13.50 10.13
N GLY A 121 -2.49 -13.01 8.89
CA GLY A 121 -3.60 -13.22 7.95
C GLY A 121 -4.90 -12.46 8.28
N ARG A 122 -4.88 -11.53 9.25
CA ARG A 122 -6.04 -10.68 9.59
C ARG A 122 -6.44 -9.70 8.47
N PHE A 123 -5.53 -9.41 7.54
CA PHE A 123 -5.72 -8.37 6.54
C PHE A 123 -5.34 -8.85 5.13
N PRO A 124 -5.98 -9.90 4.60
CA PRO A 124 -5.57 -10.53 3.33
C PRO A 124 -5.63 -9.55 2.15
N VAL A 125 -6.61 -8.63 2.14
CA VAL A 125 -6.70 -7.61 1.10
C VAL A 125 -5.55 -6.60 1.20
N ILE A 126 -5.22 -6.13 2.42
CA ILE A 126 -4.10 -5.20 2.59
C ILE A 126 -2.79 -5.90 2.18
N GLU A 127 -2.60 -7.15 2.60
CA GLU A 127 -1.44 -7.94 2.22
C GLU A 127 -1.29 -8.08 0.71
N ASN A 128 -2.37 -8.39 0.00
CA ASN A 128 -2.36 -8.49 -1.45
C ASN A 128 -2.02 -7.16 -2.13
N GLU A 129 -2.62 -6.05 -1.69
CA GLU A 129 -2.35 -4.73 -2.26
C GLU A 129 -0.90 -4.28 -2.00
N LEU A 130 -0.36 -4.55 -0.80
CA LEU A 130 1.04 -4.29 -0.48
C LEU A 130 1.97 -5.16 -1.32
N HIS A 131 1.63 -6.44 -1.51
CA HIS A 131 2.42 -7.35 -2.35
C HIS A 131 2.48 -6.87 -3.81
N LEU A 132 1.34 -6.46 -4.38
CA LEU A 132 1.28 -5.93 -5.74
C LEU A 132 2.12 -4.66 -5.89
N ALA A 133 1.97 -3.71 -4.96
CA ALA A 133 2.75 -2.48 -4.93
C ALA A 133 4.26 -2.74 -4.82
N LEU A 134 4.67 -3.60 -3.88
CA LEU A 134 6.09 -3.96 -3.71
C LEU A 134 6.66 -4.69 -4.93
N SER A 135 5.86 -5.53 -5.60
CA SER A 135 6.31 -6.23 -6.82
C SER A 135 6.58 -5.28 -7.98
N LEU A 136 5.90 -4.13 -8.04
CA LEU A 136 6.20 -3.08 -9.01
C LEU A 136 7.51 -2.35 -8.69
N CYS A 137 7.77 -2.09 -7.40
CA CYS A 137 8.95 -1.34 -6.95
C CYS A 137 10.23 -2.18 -6.83
N LEU A 138 10.09 -3.47 -6.52
CA LEU A 138 11.19 -4.42 -6.27
C LEU A 138 11.32 -5.43 -7.42
N ASN A 139 11.12 -4.97 -8.65
CA ASN A 139 11.33 -5.80 -9.84
C ASN A 139 12.84 -6.10 -9.99
N PRO A 140 13.25 -7.36 -10.27
CA PRO A 140 14.65 -7.70 -10.52
C PRO A 140 15.38 -6.77 -11.49
N GLY A 141 14.68 -6.21 -12.50
CA GLY A 141 15.27 -5.28 -13.46
C GLY A 141 15.73 -3.93 -12.89
N VAL A 142 15.30 -3.57 -11.67
CA VAL A 142 15.73 -2.34 -10.98
C VAL A 142 16.70 -2.61 -9.83
N LEU A 143 16.96 -3.89 -9.51
CA LEU A 143 17.87 -4.29 -8.45
C LEU A 143 19.30 -4.37 -8.99
N ARG A 144 20.27 -3.99 -8.13
CA ARG A 144 21.69 -4.09 -8.46
C ARG A 144 22.35 -5.10 -7.54
N ILE A 145 23.15 -5.96 -8.15
CA ILE A 145 24.03 -6.86 -7.41
C ILE A 145 25.29 -6.07 -7.05
N CYS A 146 25.55 -5.92 -5.77
CA CYS A 146 26.71 -5.23 -5.24
C CYS A 146 27.58 -6.21 -4.46
N ARG A 147 28.90 -6.18 -4.68
CA ARG A 147 29.84 -6.96 -3.88
C ARG A 147 30.05 -6.24 -2.54
N ILE A 148 29.76 -6.93 -1.44
CA ILE A 148 30.07 -6.47 -0.09
C ILE A 148 31.49 -6.97 0.26
N THR A 149 32.33 -6.06 0.77
CA THR A 149 33.71 -6.34 1.17
C THR A 149 34.01 -5.64 2.48
N THR A 150 35.18 -5.89 3.07
CA THR A 150 35.63 -5.16 4.28
C THR A 150 35.77 -3.65 4.07
N ALA A 151 35.87 -3.18 2.81
CA ALA A 151 35.89 -1.76 2.48
C ALA A 151 34.48 -1.15 2.33
N SER A 152 33.41 -1.95 2.43
CA SER A 152 32.04 -1.44 2.37
C SER A 152 31.72 -0.54 3.56
N PRO A 153 30.81 0.44 3.42
CA PRO A 153 30.46 1.33 4.51
C PRO A 153 30.00 0.56 5.75
N LYS A 154 30.43 0.99 6.94
CA LYS A 154 30.09 0.34 8.21
C LYS A 154 28.61 0.03 8.35
N LYS A 155 27.72 0.97 8.00
CA LYS A 155 26.26 0.77 8.05
C LYS A 155 25.77 -0.44 7.22
N VAL A 156 26.43 -0.74 6.09
CA VAL A 156 26.11 -1.90 5.25
C VAL A 156 26.61 -3.19 5.90
N LEU A 157 27.81 -3.15 6.49
CA LEU A 157 28.38 -4.30 7.21
C LEU A 157 27.55 -4.63 8.46
N ASP A 158 27.18 -3.62 9.25
CA ASP A 158 26.32 -3.78 10.42
C ASP A 158 24.99 -4.42 10.01
N ALA A 159 24.34 -3.92 8.94
CA ALA A 159 23.11 -4.49 8.42
C ALA A 159 23.29 -5.94 7.89
N MET A 160 24.43 -6.26 7.27
CA MET A 160 24.74 -7.63 6.85
C MET A 160 24.81 -8.56 8.07
N PHE A 161 25.54 -8.19 9.12
CA PHE A 161 25.65 -9.00 10.32
C PHE A 161 24.32 -9.16 11.06
N GLU A 162 23.51 -8.09 11.13
CA GLU A 162 22.18 -8.14 11.77
C GLU A 162 21.18 -9.04 11.03
N ASN A 163 21.36 -9.21 9.71
CA ASN A 163 20.44 -9.96 8.85
C ASN A 163 21.02 -11.29 8.36
N GLU A 164 22.16 -11.73 8.90
CA GLU A 164 22.73 -13.03 8.57
C GLU A 164 21.79 -14.13 9.08
N ALA A 165 21.21 -14.88 8.14
CA ALA A 165 20.23 -15.91 8.46
C ALA A 165 20.85 -17.32 8.50
N VAL A 166 22.07 -17.48 7.97
CA VAL A 166 22.74 -18.77 7.88
C VAL A 166 24.21 -18.60 8.25
N CYS A 167 24.62 -19.19 9.38
CA CYS A 167 26.02 -19.41 9.68
C CYS A 167 26.41 -20.80 9.18
N ILE A 168 27.39 -20.88 8.27
CA ILE A 168 27.99 -22.16 7.88
C ILE A 168 29.23 -22.33 8.76
N ASP A 169 29.15 -23.29 9.67
CA ASP A 169 30.27 -23.75 10.50
C ASP A 169 31.22 -24.66 9.71
#